data_AF-A0A427A3Q3-F1
#
_entry.id   AF-A0A427A3Q3-F1
#
_cell.length_a   1.000
_cell.length_b   1.000
_cell.length_c   1.000
_cell.angle_alpha   90.00
_cell.angle_beta   90.00
_cell.angle_gamma   90.00
#
_symmetry.space_group_name_H-M   'P 1'
#
loop_
_entity.id
_entity.type
_entity.pdbx_description
1 polymer ?
#
loop_
_entity_poly.entity_id
_entity_poly.type
_entity_poly.pdbx_seq_one_letter_code
_entity_poly.pdbx_strand_id
1 'polypeptide(L)' 'TVESSPCDECGEVGAVNFSQLNLIDLAGSESSRAETTGVRRKEGAYINKSLLTLGTVRP' A
#
# COMPACT_ATOMS: atom_id res chain seq x y z
N THR A 1 0.43 -12.91 14.08
CA THR A 1 -0.79 -12.44 14.76
C THR A 1 -0.86 -10.93 14.61
N VAL A 2 -1.99 -10.38 14.17
CA VAL A 2 -2.23 -8.93 14.19
C VAL A 2 -2.65 -8.59 15.62
N GLU A 3 -1.90 -7.73 16.28
CA GLU A 3 -2.17 -7.29 17.65
C GLU A 3 -2.39 -5.78 17.65
N SER A 4 -3.47 -5.33 18.28
CA SER A 4 -3.73 -3.91 18.52
C SER A 4 -3.25 -3.54 19.92
N SER A 5 -2.38 -2.53 20.03
CA SER A 5 -1.93 -2.05 21.34
C SER A 5 -3.06 -1.31 22.09
N PRO A 6 -3.25 -1.56 23.39
CA PRO A 6 -4.15 -0.76 24.21
C PRO A 6 -3.58 0.66 24.39
N CYS A 7 -4.45 1.66 24.53
CA CYS A 7 -4.04 3.01 24.90
C CYS A 7 -3.67 3.03 26.38
N ASP A 8 -2.38 3.10 26.70
CA ASP A 8 -1.91 3.33 28.07
C ASP A 8 -2.20 4.80 28.44
N GLU A 9 -2.94 4.98 29.55
CA GLU A 9 -3.48 6.24 30.09
C GLU A 9 -4.79 6.76 29.47
N CYS A 10 -5.92 6.31 30.01
CA CYS A 10 -7.02 7.23 30.31
C CYS A 10 -7.90 6.64 31.42
N GLY A 11 -7.80 7.20 32.62
CA GLY A 11 -8.88 7.10 33.59
C GLY A 11 -10.13 7.78 33.01
N GLU A 12 -11.28 7.16 33.25
CA GLU A 12 -12.63 7.59 32.83
C GLU A 12 -13.15 7.06 31.48
N VAL A 13 -14.16 6.19 31.61
CA VAL A 13 -15.22 5.82 30.65
C VAL A 13 -14.80 5.60 29.19
N GLY A 14 -14.41 4.36 28.90
CA GLY A 14 -14.66 3.74 27.58
C GLY A 14 -13.83 4.28 26.41
N ALA A 15 -12.51 4.24 26.52
CA ALA A 15 -11.63 4.43 25.38
C ALA A 15 -11.89 3.33 24.33
N VAL A 16 -12.58 3.67 23.24
CA VAL A 16 -12.77 2.77 22.09
C VAL A 16 -11.49 2.77 21.26
N ASN A 17 -10.81 1.62 21.19
CA ASN A 17 -9.70 1.44 20.28
C ASN A 17 -10.24 1.25 18.85
N PHE A 18 -9.98 2.21 17.97
CA PHE A 18 -10.30 2.09 16.55
C PHE A 18 -9.01 1.85 15.76
N SER A 19 -8.87 0.65 15.21
CA SER A 19 -7.77 0.30 14.32
C SER A 19 -8.31 -0.10 12.95
N GLN A 20 -7.66 0.39 11.90
CA GLN A 20 -7.97 0.03 10.52
C GLN A 20 -6.72 -0.57 9.88
N LEU A 21 -6.82 -1.82 9.45
CA LEU A 21 -5.79 -2.52 8.71
C LEU A 21 -6.19 -2.62 7.24
N ASN A 22 -5.34 -2.12 6.35
CA ASN A 22 -5.51 -2.30 4.90
C ASN A 22 -4.49 -3.30 4.40
N LEU A 23 -4.96 -4.49 3.98
CA LEU A 23 -4.14 -5.50 3.32
C LEU A 23 -4.27 -5.32 1.81
N ILE A 24 -3.24 -4.77 1.18
CA ILE A 24 -3.24 -4.42 -0.24
C ILE A 24 -2.24 -5.32 -0.96
N ASP A 25 -2.72 -6.10 -1.93
CA ASP A 25 -1.87 -6.85 -2.85
C ASP A 25 -1.60 -6.01 -4.10
N LEU A 26 -0.33 -5.82 -4.44
CA LEU A 26 0.10 -4.96 -5.54
C LEU A 26 0.68 -5.81 -6.67
N ALA A 27 0.45 -5.37 -7.90
CA ALA A 27 1.11 -5.97 -9.07
C ALA A 27 2.64 -5.79 -9.00
N GLY A 28 3.38 -6.71 -9.61
CA GLY A 28 4.84 -6.65 -9.67
C GLY A 28 5.35 -5.51 -10.56
N SER A 29 6.42 -4.83 -10.14
CA SER A 29 7.12 -3.85 -10.99
C SER A 29 8.07 -4.56 -11.94
N GLU A 30 7.61 -4.79 -13.16
CA GLU A 30 8.44 -5.28 -14.25
C GLU A 30 9.38 -4.20 -14.80
N SER A 31 10.54 -4.60 -15.32
CA SER A 31 11.50 -3.67 -15.91
C SER A 31 10.90 -2.90 -17.08
N SER A 32 11.20 -1.60 -17.19
CA SER A 32 10.84 -0.79 -18.36
C SER A 32 11.47 -1.30 -19.67
N ARG A 33 12.47 -2.18 -19.56
CA ARG A 33 13.14 -2.84 -20.69
C ARG A 33 12.50 -4.19 -21.07
N ALA A 34 11.42 -4.61 -20.41
CA ALA A 34 10.72 -5.82 -20.78
C ALA A 34 10.25 -5.75 -22.25
N GLU A 35 10.48 -6.81 -23.01
CA GLU A 35 10.11 -6.89 -24.43
C GLU A 35 8.61 -7.20 -24.62
N THR A 36 7.74 -6.37 -24.05
CA THR A 36 6.27 -6.45 -24.23
C THR A 36 5.85 -5.46 -25.30
N THR A 37 4.78 -5.73 -26.07
CA THR A 37 4.30 -4.81 -27.12
C THR A 37 2.82 -4.43 -26.95
N GLY A 38 2.39 -3.37 -27.65
CA GLY A 38 0.98 -2.95 -27.72
C GLY A 38 0.32 -2.75 -26.36
N VAL A 39 -0.79 -3.47 -26.13
CA VAL A 39 -1.61 -3.37 -24.90
C VAL A 39 -0.80 -3.74 -23.65
N ARG A 40 0.03 -4.78 -23.70
CA ARG A 40 0.82 -5.23 -22.54
C ARG A 40 1.87 -4.21 -22.14
N ARG A 41 2.51 -3.55 -23.10
CA ARG A 41 3.44 -2.45 -22.79
C ARG A 41 2.73 -1.28 -22.10
N LYS A 42 1.51 -0.95 -22.56
CA LYS A 42 0.72 0.14 -21.98
C LYS A 42 0.28 -0.20 -20.54
N GLU A 43 -0.15 -1.43 -20.31
CA GLU A 43 -0.50 -1.96 -18.98
C GLU A 43 0.69 -1.88 -18.01
N GLY A 44 1.85 -2.43 -18.40
CA GLY A 44 3.08 -2.39 -17.61
C GLY A 44 3.53 -0.97 -17.27
N ALA A 45 3.38 -0.03 -18.20
CA ALA A 45 3.67 1.39 -17.95
C ALA A 45 2.76 1.99 -16.87
N TYR A 46 1.47 1.62 -16.82
CA TYR A 46 0.58 2.08 -15.76
C TYR A 46 0.89 1.45 -14.41
N ILE A 47 1.21 0.15 -14.37
CA ILE A 47 1.65 -0.53 -13.14
C ILE A 47 2.86 0.21 -12.56
N ASN A 48 3.90 0.42 -13.38
CA ASN A 48 5.11 1.11 -12.96
C ASN A 48 4.85 2.57 -12.57
N LYS A 49 3.95 3.28 -13.25
CA LYS A 49 3.55 4.64 -12.88
C LYS A 49 2.93 4.69 -11.48
N SER A 50 1.98 3.80 -11.18
CA SER A 50 1.35 3.76 -9.84
C SER A 50 2.35 3.40 -8.75
N LEU A 51 3.22 2.42 -8.99
CA LEU A 51 4.22 1.97 -8.01
C LEU A 51 5.30 3.02 -7.76
N LEU A 52 5.77 3.70 -8.81
CA LEU A 52 6.71 4.81 -8.67
C LEU A 52 6.09 5.98 -7.89
N THR A 53 4.82 6.30 -8.16
CA THR A 53 4.10 7.33 -7.41
C THR A 53 4.01 6.94 -5.94
N LEU A 54 3.62 5.71 -5.64
CA LEU A 54 3.54 5.18 -4.27
C LEU A 54 4.89 5.26 -3.54
N GLY A 55 5.98 4.91 -4.21
CA GLY A 55 7.33 4.96 -3.63
C GLY A 55 7.94 6.36 -3.50
N THR A 56 7.34 7.37 -4.12
CA THR A 56 7.83 8.77 -4.07
C THR A 56 6.97 9.67 -3.18
N VAL A 57 5.89 9.13 -2.58
CA VAL A 57 5.14 9.83 -1.53
C VAL A 57 6.10 10.09 -0.36
N ARG A 58 6.28 11.36 -0.01
CA ARG A 58 7.09 11.72 1.16
C ARG A 58 6.27 11.56 2.44
N PRO A 59 6.90 11.15 3.56
CA PRO A 59 6.26 11.03 4.86
C PRO A 59 5.79 12.39 5.41
#